data_AF-A0A4C1V6U8-F1
#
_entry.id   AF-A0A4C1V6U8-F1
#
_cell.length_a   1.000
_cell.length_b   1.000
_cell.length_c   1.000
_cell.angle_alpha   90.00
_cell.angle_beta   90.00
_cell.angle_gamma   90.00
#
_symmetry.space_group_name_H-M   'P 1'
#
loop_
_entity.id
_entity.type
_entity.pdbx_description
1 polymer ?
#
loop_
_entity_poly.entity_id
_entity_poly.type
_entity_poly.pdbx_seq_one_letter_code
_entity_poly.pdbx_strand_id
1 'polypeptide(L)'
;MEGDKPSFAEVSHLFVDLKNKYTNRLENDYMPLTIRNELTKLVENGQINRDYFMGHVRNFYHNCIEHLQKYIHQYNEFKTFTWIQLKQNLKWADVQQTNQQLLVQMPTAAVTLKEDSLFDEVSYVANYVNNGVLKRWEEMKSSTGQRCIEVFKNFKDRN
;
A
#
# COMPACT_ATOMS: atom_id res chain seq x y z
N MET A 1 6.65 9.84 18.24
CA MET A 1 5.49 10.26 17.43
C MET A 1 5.48 9.39 16.19
N GLU A 2 4.45 8.57 16.00
CA GLU A 2 4.17 7.96 14.69
C GLU A 2 3.90 9.12 13.71
N GLY A 3 4.86 9.38 12.81
CA GLY A 3 4.82 10.52 11.90
C GLY A 3 6.18 11.17 11.61
N ASP A 4 7.20 10.94 12.45
CA ASP A 4 8.53 11.56 12.25
C ASP A 4 9.37 10.92 11.13
N LYS A 5 8.93 9.76 10.60
CA LYS A 5 9.64 9.03 9.55
C LYS A 5 8.66 8.54 8.48
N PRO A 6 8.92 8.81 7.19
CA PRO A 6 8.06 8.35 6.12
C PRO A 6 8.02 6.82 6.12
N SER A 7 6.83 6.26 5.99
CA SER A 7 6.62 4.84 5.81
C SER A 7 7.25 4.37 4.50
N PHE A 8 7.56 3.08 4.44
CA PHE A 8 8.14 2.47 3.24
C PHE A 8 7.23 2.65 2.01
N ALA A 9 5.91 2.58 2.20
CA ALA A 9 4.94 2.84 1.13
C ALA A 9 5.04 4.28 0.62
N GLU A 10 5.17 5.27 1.50
CA GLU A 10 5.31 6.69 1.13
C GLU A 10 6.59 6.93 0.34
N VAL A 11 7.70 6.36 0.81
CA VAL A 11 8.98 6.44 0.10
C VAL A 11 8.89 5.81 -1.30
N SER A 12 8.27 4.62 -1.41
CA SER A 12 8.04 3.96 -2.71
C SER A 12 7.26 4.85 -3.67
N HIS A 13 6.19 5.49 -3.19
CA HIS A 13 5.37 6.38 -4.00
C HIS A 13 6.15 7.62 -4.47
N LEU A 14 6.94 8.23 -3.59
CA LEU A 14 7.78 9.38 -3.96
C LEU A 14 8.78 9.02 -5.08
N PHE A 15 9.37 7.83 -5.03
CA PHE A 15 10.26 7.35 -6.10
C PHE A 15 9.51 7.17 -7.43
N VAL A 16 8.30 6.61 -7.40
CA VAL A 16 7.46 6.44 -8.60
C VAL A 16 7.07 7.80 -9.19
N ASP A 17 6.64 8.74 -8.36
CA ASP A 17 6.27 10.10 -8.79
C ASP A 17 7.46 10.84 -9.40
N LEU A 18 8.64 10.74 -8.77
CA LEU A 18 9.86 11.36 -9.27
C LEU A 18 10.28 10.74 -10.61
N LYS A 19 10.19 9.41 -10.75
CA LYS A 19 10.44 8.73 -12.02
C LYS A 19 9.48 9.23 -13.10
N ASN A 20 8.18 9.26 -12.83
CA ASN A 20 7.16 9.73 -13.77
C ASN A 20 7.42 11.18 -14.21
N LYS A 21 7.81 12.04 -13.27
CA LYS A 21 8.20 13.43 -13.55
C LYS A 21 9.41 13.52 -14.48
N TYR A 22 10.43 12.68 -14.29
CA TYR A 22 11.61 12.67 -15.17
C TYR A 22 11.33 12.04 -16.53
N THR A 23 10.49 11.00 -16.60
CA THR A 23 10.01 10.43 -17.86
C THR A 23 9.28 11.48 -18.68
N ASN A 24 8.32 12.19 -18.07
CA ASN A 24 7.60 13.27 -18.77
C ASN A 24 8.55 14.38 -19.24
N ARG A 25 9.53 14.77 -18.41
CA ARG A 25 10.53 15.77 -18.81
C ARG A 25 11.40 15.30 -19.97
N LEU A 26 11.79 14.04 -20.00
CA LEU A 26 12.56 13.45 -21.10
C LEU A 26 11.73 13.44 -22.40
N GLU A 27 10.48 12.99 -22.33
CA GLU A 27 9.56 12.92 -23.49
C GLU A 27 9.25 14.30 -24.09
N ASN A 28 9.28 15.36 -23.27
CA ASN A 28 8.98 16.72 -23.68
C ASN A 28 10.24 17.59 -23.90
N ASP A 29 11.43 17.00 -23.94
CA ASP A 29 12.71 17.71 -24.05
C ASP A 29 12.81 18.90 -23.07
N TYR A 30 12.29 18.67 -21.85
CA TYR A 30 12.11 19.73 -20.87
C TYR A 30 13.47 20.20 -20.34
N MET A 31 13.59 21.51 -20.27
CA MET A 31 14.71 22.21 -19.68
C MET A 31 14.21 23.46 -18.97
N PRO A 32 14.76 23.82 -17.79
CA PRO A 32 14.42 25.07 -17.15
C PRO A 32 14.65 26.27 -18.08
N LEU A 33 13.75 27.26 -18.00
CA LEU A 33 13.78 28.45 -18.86
C LEU A 33 15.14 29.17 -18.81
N THR A 34 15.75 29.26 -17.63
CA THR A 34 17.07 29.87 -17.46
C THR A 34 18.13 29.18 -18.31
N ILE A 35 18.20 27.84 -18.29
CA ILE A 35 19.17 27.07 -19.08
C ILE A 35 18.85 27.17 -20.57
N ARG A 36 17.56 27.18 -20.95
CA ARG A 36 17.13 27.36 -22.34
C ARG A 36 17.57 28.73 -22.89
N ASN A 37 17.43 29.79 -22.10
CA ASN A 37 17.83 31.14 -22.49
C ASN A 37 19.35 31.24 -22.65
N GLU A 38 20.12 30.66 -21.71
CA GLU A 38 21.58 30.62 -21.83
C GLU A 38 22.05 29.78 -23.03
N LEU A 39 21.43 28.63 -23.26
CA LEU A 39 21.73 27.81 -24.45
C LEU A 39 21.50 28.58 -25.74
N THR A 40 20.40 29.34 -25.83
CA THR A 40 20.11 30.18 -27.02
C THR A 40 21.24 31.17 -27.27
N LYS A 41 21.70 31.91 -26.25
CA LYS A 41 22.83 32.86 -26.38
C LYS A 41 24.12 32.17 -26.84
N LEU A 42 24.45 31.03 -26.24
CA LEU A 42 25.67 30.28 -26.58
C LEU A 42 25.63 29.74 -28.01
N VAL A 43 24.46 29.33 -28.49
CA VAL A 43 24.25 28.87 -29.87
C VAL A 43 24.36 30.04 -30.86
N GLU A 44 23.72 31.18 -30.57
CA GLU A 44 23.80 32.40 -31.39
C GLU A 44 25.24 32.93 -31.50
N ASN A 45 26.02 32.79 -30.44
CA ASN A 45 27.45 33.14 -30.42
C ASN A 45 28.36 32.07 -31.04
N GLY A 46 27.81 30.96 -31.56
CA GLY A 46 28.59 29.88 -32.18
C GLY A 46 29.45 29.07 -31.22
N GLN A 47 29.21 29.16 -29.91
CA GLN A 47 30.03 28.51 -28.88
C GLN A 47 29.64 27.04 -28.64
N ILE A 48 28.38 26.68 -28.95
CA ILE A 48 27.88 25.33 -28.75
C ILE A 48 26.85 24.94 -29.81
N ASN A 49 26.82 23.65 -30.16
CA ASN A 49 25.75 23.07 -30.96
C ASN A 49 24.56 22.67 -30.07
N ARG A 50 23.36 23.09 -30.45
CA ARG A 50 22.13 22.81 -29.69
C ARG A 50 21.84 21.32 -29.54
N ASP A 51 21.92 20.56 -30.63
CA ASP A 51 21.58 19.13 -30.62
C ASP A 51 22.56 18.33 -29.77
N TYR A 52 23.85 18.70 -29.82
CA TYR A 52 24.87 18.14 -28.94
C TYR A 52 24.54 18.35 -27.45
N PHE A 53 24.17 19.57 -27.06
CA PHE A 53 23.78 19.85 -25.68
C PHE A 53 22.48 19.11 -25.28
N MET A 54 21.49 19.07 -26.16
CA MET A 54 20.25 18.34 -25.91
C MET A 54 20.47 16.84 -25.74
N GLY A 55 21.46 16.26 -26.42
CA GLY A 55 21.91 14.88 -26.18
C GLY A 55 22.33 14.66 -24.72
N HIS A 56 23.10 15.58 -24.14
CA HIS A 56 23.49 15.51 -22.73
C HIS A 56 22.30 15.65 -21.77
N VAL A 57 21.34 16.51 -22.09
CA VAL A 57 20.13 16.70 -21.28
C VAL A 57 19.28 15.43 -21.28
N ARG A 58 19.10 14.79 -22.43
CA ARG A 58 18.39 13.50 -22.54
C ARG A 58 19.11 12.41 -21.75
N ASN A 59 20.44 12.31 -21.90
CA ASN A 59 21.26 11.35 -21.14
C ASN A 59 21.16 11.58 -19.63
N PHE A 60 21.13 12.84 -19.18
CA PHE A 60 20.92 13.15 -17.77
C PHE A 60 19.61 12.57 -17.24
N TYR A 61 18.48 12.83 -17.91
CA TYR A 61 17.20 12.26 -17.46
C TYR A 61 17.17 10.75 -17.56
N HIS A 62 17.75 10.16 -18.62
CA HIS A 62 17.85 8.71 -18.77
C HIS A 62 18.58 8.08 -17.59
N ASN A 63 19.76 8.61 -17.24
CA ASN A 63 20.55 8.13 -16.11
C ASN A 63 19.80 8.27 -14.78
N CYS A 64 19.09 9.39 -14.57
CA CYS A 64 18.25 9.56 -13.38
C CYS A 64 17.13 8.51 -13.32
N ILE A 65 16.45 8.23 -14.43
CA ILE A 65 15.37 7.24 -14.50
C ILE A 65 15.91 5.83 -14.22
N GLU A 66 17.03 5.45 -14.83
CA GLU A 66 17.69 4.16 -14.60
C GLU A 66 18.09 3.99 -13.13
N HIS A 67 18.64 5.06 -12.52
CA HIS A 67 19.02 5.04 -11.12
C HIS A 67 17.78 4.86 -10.22
N LEU A 68 16.71 5.62 -10.46
CA LEU A 68 15.45 5.50 -9.72
C LEU A 68 14.82 4.11 -9.86
N GLN A 69 14.92 3.46 -11.03
CA GLN A 69 14.42 2.10 -11.24
C GLN A 69 15.09 1.07 -10.32
N LYS A 70 16.39 1.21 -10.05
CA LYS A 70 17.10 0.34 -9.10
C LYS A 70 16.51 0.42 -7.70
N TYR A 71 16.17 1.64 -7.25
CA TYR A 71 15.50 1.82 -5.97
C TYR A 71 14.08 1.27 -6.01
N ILE A 72 13.24 1.67 -6.98
CA ILE A 72 11.85 1.21 -7.09
C ILE A 72 11.74 -0.32 -7.06
N HIS A 73 12.68 -1.03 -7.68
CA HIS A 73 12.69 -2.49 -7.66
C HIS A 73 12.75 -3.08 -6.25
N GLN A 74 13.51 -2.46 -5.33
CA GLN A 74 13.61 -2.86 -3.93
C GLN A 74 12.28 -2.69 -3.16
N TYR A 75 11.37 -1.85 -3.66
CA TYR A 75 10.07 -1.60 -3.03
C TYR A 75 8.94 -2.45 -3.63
N ASN A 76 9.22 -3.29 -4.65
CA ASN A 76 8.18 -4.08 -5.32
C ASN A 76 7.44 -5.04 -4.38
N GLU A 77 8.15 -5.60 -3.39
CA GLU A 77 7.59 -6.52 -2.40
C GLU A 77 6.54 -5.86 -1.51
N PHE A 78 6.56 -4.52 -1.41
CA PHE A 78 5.67 -3.76 -0.55
C PHE A 78 4.58 -3.01 -1.33
N LYS A 79 4.45 -3.28 -2.63
CA LYS A 79 3.39 -2.65 -3.46
C LYS A 79 1.99 -2.94 -2.94
N THR A 80 1.79 -4.08 -2.30
CA THR A 80 0.51 -4.45 -1.68
C THR A 80 0.14 -3.57 -0.49
N PHE A 81 1.11 -2.95 0.17
CA PHE A 81 0.88 -2.04 1.31
C PHE A 81 0.47 -0.62 0.88
N THR A 82 0.32 -0.36 -0.42
CA THR A 82 -0.03 0.99 -0.93
C THR A 82 -1.40 1.47 -0.44
N TRP A 83 -2.32 0.57 -0.12
CA TRP A 83 -3.64 0.95 0.42
C TRP A 83 -3.57 1.68 1.77
N ILE A 84 -2.49 1.47 2.55
CA ILE A 84 -2.30 2.11 3.86
C ILE A 84 -2.24 3.64 3.76
N GLN A 85 -1.87 4.17 2.60
CA GLN A 85 -1.81 5.60 2.37
C GLN A 85 -3.17 6.27 2.24
N LEU A 86 -4.25 5.50 2.04
CA LEU A 86 -5.62 5.99 1.87
C LEU A 86 -5.78 7.09 0.79
N LYS A 87 -4.85 7.17 -0.18
CA LYS A 87 -4.92 8.10 -1.32
C LYS A 87 -6.03 7.75 -2.31
N GLN A 88 -6.52 6.52 -2.26
CA GLN A 88 -7.61 6.00 -3.06
C GLN A 88 -8.60 5.27 -2.15
N ASN A 89 -9.83 5.07 -2.63
CA ASN A 89 -10.82 4.31 -1.88
C ASN A 89 -10.29 2.91 -1.54
N LEU A 90 -10.33 2.58 -0.25
CA LEU A 90 -9.89 1.29 0.28
C LEU A 90 -10.75 0.17 -0.35
N LYS A 91 -10.08 -0.81 -0.96
CA LYS A 91 -10.73 -2.04 -1.38
C LYS A 91 -10.32 -3.15 -0.43
N TRP A 92 -11.30 -3.89 0.07
CA TRP A 92 -11.05 -5.00 0.98
C TRP A 92 -10.11 -6.07 0.38
N ALA A 93 -10.18 -6.26 -0.94
CA ALA A 93 -9.27 -7.16 -1.66
C ALA A 93 -7.79 -6.81 -1.45
N ASP A 94 -7.43 -5.51 -1.39
CA ASP A 94 -6.04 -5.07 -1.22
C ASP A 94 -5.55 -5.34 0.22
N VAL A 95 -6.44 -5.17 1.21
CA VAL A 95 -6.19 -5.49 2.62
C VAL A 95 -5.98 -6.99 2.79
N GLN A 96 -6.89 -7.81 2.25
CA GLN A 96 -6.82 -9.26 2.31
C GLN A 96 -5.56 -9.81 1.62
N GLN A 97 -5.19 -9.26 0.47
CA GLN A 97 -3.95 -9.64 -0.23
C GLN A 97 -2.71 -9.33 0.62
N THR A 98 -2.67 -8.17 1.28
CA THR A 98 -1.57 -7.80 2.17
C THR A 98 -1.48 -8.74 3.36
N ASN A 99 -2.62 -9.08 3.97
CA ASN A 99 -2.66 -10.03 5.07
C ASN A 99 -2.13 -11.41 4.63
N GLN A 100 -2.60 -11.94 3.50
CA GLN A 100 -2.11 -13.21 2.95
C GLN A 100 -0.59 -13.22 2.72
N GLN A 101 -0.03 -12.12 2.22
CA GLN A 101 1.43 -12.00 2.05
C GLN A 101 2.18 -11.96 3.38
N LEU A 102 1.66 -11.24 4.38
CA LEU A 102 2.22 -11.23 5.74
C LEU A 102 2.19 -12.62 6.38
N LEU A 103 1.11 -13.39 6.18
CA LEU A 103 1.01 -14.77 6.67
C LEU A 103 2.11 -15.67 6.10
N VAL A 104 2.48 -15.48 4.83
CA VAL A 104 3.55 -16.25 4.16
C VAL A 104 4.94 -15.78 4.56
N GLN A 105 5.17 -14.47 4.63
CA GLN A 105 6.49 -13.88 4.85
C GLN A 105 6.88 -13.84 6.33
N MET A 106 5.90 -13.72 7.24
CA MET A 106 6.11 -13.64 8.68
C MET A 106 5.22 -14.63 9.43
N PRO A 107 5.43 -15.95 9.23
CA PRO A 107 4.57 -16.98 9.80
C PRO A 107 4.50 -16.94 11.33
N THR A 108 5.52 -16.40 12.02
CA THR A 108 5.55 -16.26 13.48
C THR A 108 4.81 -15.03 14.02
N ALA A 109 4.72 -13.93 13.27
CA ALA A 109 3.94 -12.74 13.65
C ALA A 109 2.45 -12.90 13.25
N ALA A 110 2.21 -13.60 12.16
CA ALA A 110 0.92 -14.01 11.61
C ALA A 110 0.06 -14.84 12.57
N VAL A 111 0.68 -15.67 13.41
CA VAL A 111 0.00 -16.56 14.36
C VAL A 111 -0.82 -15.79 15.42
N THR A 112 -0.63 -14.47 15.56
CA THR A 112 -1.37 -13.65 16.54
C THR A 112 -2.53 -12.84 15.95
N LEU A 113 -2.63 -12.67 14.62
CA LEU A 113 -3.74 -11.95 13.99
C LEU A 113 -4.94 -12.89 13.80
N LYS A 114 -5.69 -13.11 14.88
CA LYS A 114 -6.98 -13.79 14.82
C LYS A 114 -8.02 -12.81 14.28
N GLU A 115 -8.12 -12.68 12.96
CA GLU A 115 -9.03 -11.75 12.23
C GLU A 115 -10.47 -11.79 12.76
N ASP A 116 -10.97 -12.98 13.10
CA ASP A 116 -12.28 -13.17 13.72
C ASP A 116 -12.50 -12.30 14.96
N SER A 117 -11.43 -11.99 15.71
CA SER A 117 -11.48 -11.16 16.91
C SER A 117 -11.61 -9.66 16.61
N LEU A 118 -11.44 -9.25 15.34
CA LEU A 118 -11.66 -7.87 14.89
C LEU A 118 -13.13 -7.57 14.62
N PHE A 119 -13.97 -8.60 14.53
CA PHE A 119 -15.40 -8.46 14.39
C PHE A 119 -16.07 -8.57 15.76
N ASP A 120 -16.69 -7.49 16.19
CA ASP A 120 -17.39 -7.40 17.48
C ASP A 120 -18.44 -8.50 17.58
N GLU A 121 -19.15 -8.81 16.49
CA GLU A 121 -20.19 -9.84 16.43
C GLU A 121 -19.63 -11.23 16.77
N VAL A 122 -18.45 -11.56 16.27
CA VAL A 122 -17.80 -12.86 16.54
C VAL A 122 -17.31 -12.92 17.98
N SER A 123 -16.76 -11.81 18.49
CA SER A 123 -16.35 -11.69 19.89
C SER A 123 -17.54 -11.80 20.84
N TYR A 124 -18.69 -11.21 20.51
CA TYR A 124 -19.92 -11.32 21.28
C TYR A 124 -20.45 -12.74 21.29
N VAL A 125 -20.52 -13.41 20.12
CA VAL A 125 -20.92 -14.81 20.02
C VAL A 125 -19.98 -15.70 20.85
N ALA A 126 -18.66 -15.52 20.75
CA ALA A 126 -17.68 -16.28 21.53
C ALA A 126 -17.83 -16.07 23.05
N ASN A 127 -18.12 -14.85 23.49
CA ASN A 127 -18.38 -14.54 24.89
C ASN A 127 -19.67 -15.19 25.41
N TYR A 128 -20.71 -15.22 24.60
CA TYR A 128 -21.98 -15.85 24.97
C TYR A 128 -21.86 -17.38 24.98
N VAL A 129 -21.28 -17.97 23.93
CA VAL A 129 -21.11 -19.41 23.76
C VAL A 129 -19.87 -19.89 24.51
N ASN A 130 -19.88 -19.69 25.83
CA ASN A 130 -18.83 -20.18 26.72
C ASN A 130 -19.02 -21.67 27.06
N ASN A 131 -18.05 -22.25 27.78
CA ASN A 131 -18.06 -23.66 28.18
C ASN A 131 -19.32 -24.09 28.95
N GLY A 132 -19.98 -23.19 29.68
CA GLY A 132 -21.23 -23.49 30.38
C GLY A 132 -22.42 -23.63 29.42
N VAL A 133 -22.51 -22.74 28.42
CA VAL A 133 -23.53 -22.82 27.38
C VAL A 133 -23.33 -24.06 26.50
N LEU A 134 -22.08 -24.37 26.14
CA LEU A 134 -21.75 -25.55 25.35
C LEU A 134 -22.16 -26.85 26.06
N LYS A 135 -21.78 -27.00 27.34
CA LYS A 135 -22.17 -28.17 28.15
C LYS A 135 -23.70 -28.31 28.26
N ARG A 136 -24.40 -27.20 28.48
CA ARG A 136 -25.87 -27.20 28.53
C ARG A 136 -26.49 -27.66 27.21
N TRP A 137 -25.98 -27.22 26.07
CA TRP A 137 -26.46 -27.68 24.76
C TRP A 137 -26.16 -29.14 24.47
N GLU A 138 -25.04 -29.65 24.97
CA GLU A 138 -24.69 -31.07 24.91
C GLU A 138 -25.63 -31.92 25.76
N GLU A 139 -25.89 -31.50 27.01
CA GLU A 139 -26.82 -32.17 27.94
C GLU A 139 -28.26 -32.17 27.41
N MET A 140 -28.70 -31.05 26.84
CA MET A 140 -30.05 -30.90 26.26
C MET A 140 -30.19 -31.53 24.87
N LYS A 141 -29.10 -32.05 24.29
CA LYS A 141 -29.04 -32.54 22.90
C LYS A 141 -29.65 -31.54 21.90
N SER A 142 -29.42 -30.24 22.12
CA SER A 142 -30.01 -29.18 21.31
C SER A 142 -29.51 -29.29 19.87
N SER A 143 -30.40 -29.15 18.90
CA SER A 143 -30.02 -29.16 17.48
C SER A 143 -29.30 -27.87 17.08
N THR A 144 -28.53 -27.89 15.98
CA THR A 144 -27.85 -26.70 15.46
C THR A 144 -28.81 -25.53 15.26
N GLY A 145 -30.01 -25.79 14.73
CA GLY A 145 -31.03 -24.77 14.54
C GLY A 145 -31.51 -24.13 15.85
N GLN A 146 -31.71 -24.92 16.90
CA GLN A 146 -32.09 -24.41 18.23
C GLN A 146 -30.99 -23.54 18.83
N ARG A 147 -29.72 -23.97 18.71
CA ARG A 147 -28.55 -23.22 19.20
C ARG A 147 -28.44 -21.87 18.49
N CYS A 148 -28.57 -21.84 17.17
CA CYS A 148 -28.55 -20.59 16.40
C CYS A 148 -29.68 -19.63 16.80
N ILE A 149 -30.91 -20.13 16.96
CA ILE A 149 -32.06 -19.32 17.39
C ILE A 149 -31.83 -18.71 18.78
N GLU A 150 -31.29 -19.47 19.73
CA GLU A 150 -30.97 -18.97 21.08
C GLU A 150 -29.94 -17.84 21.03
N VAL A 151 -28.86 -18.03 20.26
CA VAL A 151 -27.81 -17.03 20.06
C VAL A 151 -28.39 -15.73 19.49
N PHE A 152 -29.20 -15.82 18.42
CA PHE A 152 -29.83 -14.65 17.81
C PHE A 152 -30.81 -13.94 18.76
N LYS A 153 -31.58 -14.68 19.56
CA LYS A 153 -32.47 -14.08 20.57
C LYS A 153 -31.68 -13.33 21.63
N ASN A 154 -30.61 -13.93 22.16
CA ASN A 154 -29.77 -13.28 23.17
C ASN A 154 -29.16 -11.95 22.68
N PHE A 155 -28.79 -11.85 21.40
CA PHE A 155 -28.28 -10.59 20.85
C PHE A 155 -29.39 -9.59 20.45
N LYS A 156 -30.58 -10.08 20.11
CA LYS A 156 -31.75 -9.22 19.87
C LYS A 156 -32.24 -8.53 21.14
N ASP A 157 -32.21 -9.23 22.27
CA ASP A 157 -32.74 -8.72 23.55
C ASP A 157 -31.74 -7.82 24.30
N ARG A 158 -30.52 -7.66 23.79
CA ARG A 158 -29.42 -6.85 24.38
C ARG A 158 -29.13 -5.54 23.63
N ASN A 159 -29.85 -5.25 22.55
CA ASN A 159 -29.89 -3.95 21.86
C ASN A 159 -31.12 -3.15 22.27
#